data_AF-A0AAV5HM62-F1
#
_entry.id   AF-A0AAV5HM62-F1
#
_cell.length_a   1.000
_cell.length_b   1.000
_cell.length_c   1.000
_cell.angle_alpha   90.00
_cell.angle_beta   90.00
_cell.angle_gamma   90.00
#
_symmetry.space_group_name_H-M   'P 1'
#
loop_
_entity.id
_entity.type
_entity.pdbx_description
1 polymer ?
#
loop_
_entity_poly.entity_id
_entity_poly.type
_entity_poly.pdbx_seq_one_letter_code
_entity_poly.pdbx_strand_id
1 'polypeptide(L)'
;MLSKDRRNITLLGDLALSNKLVLYDLENQVIGWTEYNCSSSIQVKDEQTGTVHLVGSHSIPSACNQNAPFVIIFIFLTTLLHYLFN
;
A
#
# COMPACT_ATOMS: atom_id res chain seq x y z
N MET A 1 -14.61 25.46 6.68
CA MET A 1 -15.09 24.84 7.94
C MET A 1 -14.54 23.42 8.00
N LEU A 2 -13.42 23.21 8.67
CA LEU A 2 -12.99 21.88 9.10
C LEU A 2 -13.26 21.85 10.61
N SER A 3 -14.35 21.20 11.01
CA SER A 3 -14.75 21.17 12.42
C SER A 3 -13.69 20.43 13.23
N LYS A 4 -13.23 21.12 14.26
CA LYS A 4 -12.28 20.71 15.29
C LYS A 4 -12.87 19.55 16.10
N ASP A 5 -12.75 18.33 15.58
CA ASP A 5 -12.81 17.13 16.39
C ASP A 5 -11.47 16.42 16.25
N ARG A 6 -10.54 16.81 17.12
CA ARG A 6 -9.15 16.36 17.16
C ARG A 6 -9.13 14.95 17.76
N ARG A 7 -9.72 13.98 17.07
CA ARG A 7 -9.60 12.57 17.43
C ARG A 7 -8.13 12.19 17.31
N ASN A 8 -7.55 11.65 18.38
CA ASN A 8 -6.18 11.18 18.40
C ASN A 8 -6.07 9.96 17.46
N ILE A 9 -5.80 10.20 16.18
CA ILE A 9 -5.58 9.15 15.19
C ILE A 9 -4.20 8.56 15.45
N THR A 10 -4.14 7.26 15.76
CA THR A 10 -2.88 6.51 15.80
C THR A 10 -2.73 5.75 14.49
N LEU A 11 -1.68 6.06 13.74
CA LEU A 11 -1.38 5.37 12.48
C LEU A 11 -0.45 4.19 12.77
N LEU A 12 -0.93 2.98 12.49
CA LEU A 12 -0.15 1.76 12.55
C LEU A 12 0.44 1.48 11.16
N GLY A 13 1.67 1.95 10.96
CA GLY A 13 2.39 1.76 9.71
C GLY A 13 3.07 0.41 9.58
N ASP A 14 3.99 0.35 8.64
CA ASP A 14 4.64 -0.82 8.08
C ASP A 14 5.31 -1.69 9.14
N LEU A 15 5.93 -1.05 10.14
CA LEU A 15 6.60 -1.74 11.25
C LEU A 15 5.60 -2.52 12.13
N ALA A 16 4.43 -1.95 12.40
CA ALA A 16 3.43 -2.59 13.25
C ALA A 16 2.75 -3.78 12.57
N LEU A 17 2.70 -3.78 11.23
CA LEU A 17 2.03 -4.79 10.42
C LEU A 17 2.98 -5.84 9.81
N SER A 18 4.29 -5.66 9.96
CA SER A 18 5.30 -6.58 9.43
C SER A 18 5.13 -8.00 9.98
N ASN A 19 5.19 -9.01 9.10
CA ASN A 19 5.01 -10.43 9.43
C ASN A 19 3.72 -10.74 10.20
N LYS A 20 2.63 -10.05 9.85
CA LYS A 20 1.29 -10.33 10.37
C LYS A 20 0.31 -10.65 9.26
N LEU A 21 -0.53 -11.66 9.49
CA LEU A 21 -1.74 -11.87 8.72
C LEU A 21 -2.85 -11.06 9.39
N VAL A 22 -3.42 -10.10 8.66
CA VAL A 22 -4.47 -9.19 9.17
C VAL A 22 -5.80 -9.56 8.54
N LEU A 23 -6.83 -9.73 9.38
CA LEU A 23 -8.20 -10.01 8.97
C LEU A 23 -9.10 -8.85 9.39
N TYR A 24 -9.86 -8.33 8.43
CA TYR A 24 -10.90 -7.34 8.66
C TYR A 24 -12.26 -8.01 8.61
N ASP A 25 -12.91 -8.12 9.76
CA ASP A 25 -14.30 -8.55 9.83
C ASP A 25 -15.19 -7.30 9.71
N LEU A 26 -15.74 -7.10 8.52
CA LEU A 26 -16.59 -5.95 8.22
C LEU A 26 -17.95 -6.00 8.91
N GLU A 27 -18.45 -7.20 9.19
CA GLU A 27 -19.76 -7.40 9.83
C GLU A 27 -19.68 -7.05 11.31
N ASN A 28 -18.67 -7.58 12.00
CA ASN A 28 -18.45 -7.32 13.43
C ASN A 28 -17.61 -6.07 13.71
N GLN A 29 -17.09 -5.41 12.66
CA GLN A 29 -16.22 -4.23 12.75
C GLN A 29 -14.98 -4.48 13.62
N VAL A 30 -14.43 -5.70 13.59
CA VAL A 30 -13.23 -6.07 14.34
C VAL A 30 -12.06 -6.33 13.41
N ILE A 31 -10.86 -6.05 13.92
CA ILE A 31 -9.61 -6.32 13.24
C ILE A 31 -8.87 -7.36 14.07
N GLY A 32 -8.55 -8.48 13.44
CA GLY A 32 -7.71 -9.52 14.02
C GLY A 32 -6.36 -9.57 13.32
N TRP A 33 -5.32 -9.98 14.03
CA TRP A 33 -4.04 -10.31 13.41
C TRP A 33 -3.35 -11.43 14.15
N THR A 34 -2.51 -12.17 13.42
CA THR A 34 -1.62 -13.17 13.98
C THR A 34 -0.26 -13.08 13.31
N GLU A 35 0.79 -13.58 13.97
CA GLU A 35 2.08 -13.76 13.32
C GLU A 35 1.95 -14.68 12.10
N TYR A 36 2.61 -14.31 11.02
CA TYR A 36 2.56 -15.05 9.75
C TYR A 36 3.84 -14.82 8.94
N ASN A 37 4.29 -15.87 8.26
CA ASN A 37 5.42 -15.79 7.34
C ASN A 37 4.97 -15.16 6.01
N CYS A 38 5.21 -13.86 5.81
CA CYS A 38 4.82 -13.17 4.57
C CYS A 38 5.60 -13.60 3.31
N SER A 39 6.61 -14.49 3.45
CA SER A 39 7.26 -15.15 2.32
C SER A 39 6.50 -16.40 1.83
N SER A 40 5.50 -16.91 2.57
CA SER A 40 4.65 -18.02 2.13
C SER A 40 3.29 -17.56 1.60
N SER A 41 2.63 -18.39 0.79
CA SER A 41 1.27 -18.15 0.30
C SER A 41 0.20 -18.54 1.33
N ILE A 42 -0.90 -17.79 1.33
CA ILE A 42 -2.08 -18.01 2.16
C ILE A 42 -3.03 -18.94 1.40
N GLN A 43 -3.57 -19.94 2.08
CA GLN A 43 -4.62 -20.80 1.54
C GLN A 43 -5.99 -20.20 1.85
N VAL A 44 -6.75 -19.85 0.82
CA VAL A 44 -8.13 -19.35 0.93
C VAL A 44 -9.05 -20.37 0.30
N LYS A 45 -9.96 -20.94 1.09
CA LYS A 45 -10.95 -21.89 0.60
C LYS A 45 -12.21 -21.13 0.19
N ASP A 46 -12.59 -21.26 -1.07
CA ASP A 46 -13.87 -20.78 -1.58
C ASP A 46 -14.99 -21.65 -1.00
N GLU A 47 -15.97 -21.01 -0.36
CA GLU A 47 -17.06 -21.71 0.33
C GLU A 47 -18.03 -22.40 -0.64
N GLN A 48 -18.28 -21.78 -1.81
CA GLN A 48 -19.26 -22.27 -2.77
C GLN A 48 -18.75 -23.47 -3.56
N THR A 49 -17.47 -23.44 -3.94
CA THR A 49 -16.83 -24.46 -4.79
C THR A 49 -15.97 -25.44 -4.00
N GLY A 50 -15.57 -25.09 -2.78
CA GLY A 50 -14.63 -25.86 -1.98
C GLY A 50 -13.17 -25.77 -2.45
N THR A 51 -12.90 -25.00 -3.50
CA THR A 51 -11.56 -24.87 -4.11
C THR A 51 -10.63 -24.07 -3.20
N VAL A 52 -9.38 -24.51 -3.06
CA VAL A 52 -8.35 -23.78 -2.31
C VAL A 52 -7.52 -22.95 -3.28
N HIS A 53 -7.54 -21.63 -3.08
CA HIS A 53 -6.73 -20.66 -3.81
C HIS A 53 -5.50 -20.27 -2.98
N LEU A 54 -4.34 -20.21 -3.62
CA LEU A 54 -3.11 -19.72 -3.01
C LEU A 54 -2.95 -18.23 -3.31
N VAL A 55 -2.97 -17.43 -2.25
CA VAL A 55 -2.78 -15.97 -2.30
C VAL A 55 -1.39 -15.66 -1.73
N GLY A 56 -0.44 -15.39 -2.60
CA GLY A 56 0.92 -14.99 -2.22
C GLY A 56 1.12 -13.47 -2.30
N SER A 57 2.18 -12.98 -1.67
CA SER A 57 2.65 -11.59 -1.82
C SER A 57 3.34 -11.33 -3.16
N HIS A 58 3.50 -12.35 -4.02
CA HIS A 58 4.28 -12.26 -5.25
C HIS A 58 3.55 -11.52 -6.39
N SER A 59 4.28 -10.53 -6.92
CA SER A 59 3.99 -9.59 -8.02
C SER A 59 2.70 -8.78 -7.89
N ILE A 60 2.63 -7.91 -6.88
CA ILE A 60 2.01 -6.60 -7.10
C ILE A 60 2.93 -5.91 -8.12
N PRO A 61 2.50 -5.65 -9.37
CA PRO A 61 3.33 -4.91 -10.31
C PRO A 61 3.72 -3.60 -9.66
N SER A 62 5.02 -3.30 -9.62
CA SER A 62 5.46 -1.99 -9.13
C SER A 62 4.75 -0.94 -9.97
N ALA A 63 4.00 -0.04 -9.35
CA ALA A 63 3.50 1.16 -10.00
C ALA A 63 4.66 2.14 -10.26
N CYS A 64 5.73 1.68 -10.91
CA CYS A 64 6.74 2.55 -11.47
C CYS A 64 6.11 3.24 -12.67
N ASN A 65 5.61 4.45 -12.45
CA ASN A 65 5.17 5.33 -13.50
C ASN A 65 6.36 5.62 -14.43
N GLN A 66 6.33 5.07 -15.65
CA GLN A 66 7.38 5.21 -16.67
C GLN A 66 7.66 6.67 -17.09
N ASN A 67 6.86 7.64 -16.63
CA ASN A 67 6.97 9.05 -17.01
C ASN A 67 7.81 9.91 -16.04
N ALA A 68 8.27 9.36 -14.90
CA ALA A 68 9.18 10.06 -13.99
C ALA A 68 10.45 10.65 -14.66
N PRO A 69 11.13 9.98 -15.60
CA PRO A 69 12.30 10.57 -16.25
C PRO A 69 11.97 11.84 -17.06
N PHE A 70 10.82 11.88 -17.73
CA PHE A 70 10.42 13.06 -18.52
C PHE A 70 10.15 14.28 -17.64
N VAL A 71 9.44 14.09 -16.52
CA VAL A 71 9.14 15.19 -15.57
C VAL A 71 10.43 15.78 -15.00
N ILE A 72 11.40 14.94 -14.65
CA ILE A 72 12.70 15.38 -14.13
C ILE A 72 13.47 16.18 -15.20
N ILE A 73 13.51 15.71 -16.46
CA ILE A 73 14.15 16.42 -17.57
C ILE A 73 13.51 17.79 -17.80
N PHE A 74 12.18 17.89 -17.78
CA PHE A 74 11.47 19.17 -17.95
C PHE A 74 11.79 20.17 -16.82
N ILE A 75 11.93 19.70 -15.58
CA ILE A 75 12.32 20.56 -14.45
C ILE A 75 13.76 21.08 -14.64
N PHE A 76 14.70 20.21 -15.03
CA PHE A 76 16.08 20.64 -15.32
C PHE A 76 16.15 21.65 -16.47
N LEU A 77 15.39 21.42 -17.56
CA LEU A 77 15.39 22.34 -18.70
C LEU A 77 14.83 23.71 -18.35
N THR A 78 13.75 23.76 -17.55
CA THR A 78 13.15 25.03 -17.13
C THR A 78 14.08 25.82 -16.21
N THR A 79 14.78 25.16 -15.28
CA THR A 79 15.76 25.82 -14.41
C THR A 79 16.99 26.34 -15.18
N LEU A 80 17.50 25.58 -16.15
CA LEU A 80 18.59 26.02 -17.02
C LEU A 80 18.19 27.23 -17.88
N LEU A 81 16.97 27.22 -18.42
CA LEU A 81 16.44 28.34 -19.20
C LEU A 81 16.32 29.60 -18.32
N HIS A 82 15.83 29.47 -17.09
CA HIS A 82 15.78 30.61 -16.16
C HIS A 82 17.16 31.16 -15.83
N TYR A 83 18.19 30.31 -15.73
CA TYR A 83 19.58 30.75 -15.48
C TYR A 83 20.22 31.44 -16.69
N LEU A 84 19.84 31.07 -17.91
CA LEU A 84 20.42 31.65 -19.13
C LEU A 84 19.75 32.96 -19.55
N PHE A 85 18.48 33.16 -19.21
CA PHE A 85 17.68 34.31 -19.63
C PHE A 85 17.41 35.34 -18.51
N ASN A 86 18.00 35.16 -17.33
CA ASN A 86 17.92 36.06 -16.18
C ASN A 86 19.33 36.30 -15.63
#